data_AF-A0AAT9TGW2-F1
#
_entry.id   AF-A0AAT9TGW2-F1
#
_cell.length_a   1.000
_cell.length_b   1.000
_cell.length_c   1.000
_cell.angle_alpha   90.00
_cell.angle_beta   90.00
_cell.angle_gamma   90.00
#
_symmetry.space_group_name_H-M   'P 1'
#
loop_
_entity.id
_entity.type
_entity.pdbx_description
1 polymer ?
#
loop_
_entity_poly.entity_id
_entity_poly.type
_entity_poly.pdbx_seq_one_letter_code
_entity_poly.pdbx_strand_id
1 'polypeptide(L)'
;MDPVAGFTFGAGLMVLGAVIHYMKSQVASGSIESNSVMGIRTKATMSSDRAWQAGHVSAAPMLTVTFLTAYVTGAISLALGLAFTLSDTENATVIIVPSAGLVGVLTLLTTAAIKANSAACAVGHSDR
;
A
#
# COMPACT_ATOMS: atom_id res chain seq x y z
N MET A 1 1.20 28.94 0.62
CA MET A 1 1.07 27.48 0.42
C MET A 1 -0.34 27.11 0.82
N ASP A 2 -1.10 26.49 -0.08
CA ASP A 2 -2.53 26.26 0.11
C ASP A 2 -2.78 25.21 1.20
N PRO A 3 -3.57 25.52 2.25
CA PRO A 3 -3.92 24.55 3.29
C PRO A 3 -4.66 23.32 2.73
N VAL A 4 -5.24 23.47 1.53
CA VAL A 4 -5.91 22.43 0.75
C VAL A 4 -4.98 21.26 0.41
N ALA A 5 -3.68 21.49 0.27
CA ALA A 5 -2.72 20.43 -0.01
C ALA A 5 -2.71 19.36 1.10
N GLY A 6 -2.66 19.77 2.37
CA GLY A 6 -2.66 18.84 3.51
C GLY A 6 -3.90 17.95 3.56
N PHE A 7 -5.06 18.54 3.27
CA PHE A 7 -6.32 17.81 3.18
C PHE A 7 -6.35 16.85 1.98
N THR A 8 -5.88 17.31 0.82
CA THR A 8 -5.88 16.51 -0.42
C THR A 8 -4.97 15.29 -0.27
N PHE A 9 -3.73 15.49 0.18
CA PHE A 9 -2.80 14.39 0.42
C PHE A 9 -3.29 13.47 1.54
N GLY A 10 -3.79 14.04 2.64
CA GLY A 10 -4.32 13.28 3.76
C GLY A 10 -5.47 12.36 3.36
N ALA A 11 -6.45 12.90 2.63
CA ALA A 11 -7.57 12.12 2.11
C ALA A 11 -7.11 11.05 1.10
N GLY A 12 -6.19 11.39 0.19
CA GLY A 12 -5.63 10.45 -0.77
C GLY A 12 -4.93 9.27 -0.10
N LEU A 13 -4.12 9.53 0.93
CA LEU A 13 -3.44 8.49 1.71
C LEU A 13 -4.43 7.62 2.50
N MET A 14 -5.50 8.21 3.04
CA MET A 14 -6.57 7.45 3.70
C MET A 14 -7.27 6.50 2.73
N VAL A 15 -7.66 6.98 1.56
CA VAL A 15 -8.29 6.15 0.52
C VAL A 15 -7.34 5.06 0.06
N LEU A 16 -6.06 5.39 -0.18
CA LEU A 16 -5.06 4.41 -0.58
C LEU A 16 -4.85 3.33 0.49
N GLY A 17 -4.75 3.73 1.76
CA GLY A 17 -4.68 2.80 2.89
C GLY A 17 -5.90 1.87 2.96
N ALA A 18 -7.10 2.42 2.77
CA ALA A 18 -8.34 1.64 2.75
C ALA A 18 -8.38 0.62 1.62
N VAL A 19 -7.95 1.00 0.41
CA VAL A 19 -7.88 0.09 -0.75
C VAL A 19 -6.88 -1.05 -0.49
N ILE A 20 -5.69 -0.75 0.05
CA ILE A 20 -4.66 -1.76 0.35
C ILE A 20 -5.16 -2.70 1.45
N HIS A 21 -5.77 -2.16 2.51
CA HIS A 21 -6.34 -2.94 3.59
C HIS A 21 -7.45 -3.87 3.09
N TYR A 22 -8.39 -3.34 2.29
CA TYR A 22 -9.46 -4.12 1.66
C TYR A 22 -8.90 -5.24 0.80
N MET A 23 -7.93 -4.94 -0.08
CA MET A 23 -7.33 -5.95 -0.94
C MET A 23 -6.63 -7.06 -0.15
N LYS A 24 -5.89 -6.72 0.92
CA LYS A 24 -5.33 -7.72 1.84
C LYS A 24 -6.42 -8.61 2.44
N SER A 25 -7.56 -8.04 2.86
CA SER A 25 -8.68 -8.79 3.42
C SER A 25 -9.31 -9.75 2.41
N GLN A 26 -9.48 -9.32 1.17
CA GLN A 26 -10.06 -10.15 0.10
C GLN A 26 -9.13 -11.33 -0.27
N VAL A 27 -7.82 -11.11 -0.24
CA VAL A 27 -6.82 -12.18 -0.42
C VAL A 27 -6.87 -13.16 0.76
N ALA A 28 -6.97 -12.66 1.99
CA ALA A 28 -7.03 -13.49 3.19
C ALA A 28 -8.30 -14.33 3.30
N SER A 29 -9.44 -13.84 2.76
CA SER A 29 -10.69 -14.59 2.72
C SER A 29 -10.72 -15.72 1.68
N GLY A 30 -9.67 -15.86 0.86
CA GLY A 30 -9.62 -16.85 -0.23
C GLY A 30 -10.57 -16.54 -1.39
N SER A 31 -11.16 -15.35 -1.42
CA SER A 31 -12.15 -14.94 -2.43
C SER A 31 -11.56 -14.61 -3.81
N ILE A 32 -10.24 -14.67 -3.94
CA ILE A 32 -9.52 -14.23 -5.15
C ILE A 32 -8.78 -15.43 -5.75
N GLU A 33 -9.43 -16.08 -6.72
CA GLU A 33 -8.80 -17.08 -7.60
C GLU A 33 -7.66 -16.47 -8.44
N SER A 34 -6.77 -17.32 -8.97
CA SER A 34 -5.61 -16.95 -9.79
C SER A 34 -5.94 -16.25 -11.12
N ASN A 35 -7.22 -15.98 -11.42
CA ASN A 35 -7.69 -15.21 -12.58
C ASN A 35 -8.52 -13.96 -12.19
N SER A 36 -8.55 -13.59 -10.92
CA SER A 36 -9.27 -12.39 -10.50
C SER A 36 -8.47 -11.14 -10.86
N VAL A 37 -9.15 -10.10 -11.32
CA VAL A 37 -8.61 -8.80 -11.75
C VAL A 37 -7.85 -8.06 -10.62
N MET A 38 -7.83 -8.63 -9.42
CA MET A 38 -7.38 -8.03 -8.17
C MET A 38 -6.24 -8.86 -7.56
N GLY A 39 -5.13 -8.23 -7.14
CA GLY A 39 -3.98 -8.88 -6.50
C GLY A 39 -2.61 -8.54 -7.10
N ILE A 40 -1.54 -9.18 -6.59
CA ILE A 40 -0.17 -8.97 -7.10
C ILE A 40 0.08 -9.88 -8.30
N ARG A 41 -0.02 -9.31 -9.51
CA ARG A 41 0.10 -10.05 -10.77
C ARG A 41 1.50 -9.93 -11.35
N THR A 42 2.30 -10.96 -11.19
CA THR A 42 3.57 -11.12 -11.90
C THR A 42 3.51 -12.42 -12.72
N LYS A 43 4.44 -12.58 -13.67
CA LYS A 43 4.53 -13.83 -14.44
C LYS A 43 4.68 -15.05 -13.51
N ALA A 44 5.34 -14.89 -12.37
CA ALA A 44 5.53 -15.95 -11.38
C ALA A 44 4.27 -16.20 -10.54
N THR A 45 3.62 -15.17 -9.99
CA THR A 45 2.42 -15.38 -9.16
C THR A 45 1.24 -15.96 -9.94
N MET A 46 1.23 -15.80 -11.27
CA MET A 46 0.19 -16.33 -12.16
C MET A 46 0.52 -17.71 -12.75
N SER A 47 1.64 -18.34 -12.38
CA SER A 47 2.04 -19.61 -13.01
C SER A 47 1.27 -20.83 -12.50
N SER A 48 0.76 -20.78 -11.26
CA SER A 48 -0.03 -21.83 -10.63
C SER A 48 -0.74 -21.29 -9.39
N ASP A 49 -1.78 -21.98 -8.91
CA ASP A 49 -2.48 -21.59 -7.67
C ASP A 49 -1.56 -21.65 -6.44
N ARG A 50 -0.60 -22.59 -6.42
CA ARG A 50 0.43 -22.63 -5.36
C ARG A 50 1.34 -21.41 -5.39
N ALA A 51 1.79 -21.00 -6.59
CA ALA A 51 2.63 -19.82 -6.76
C ALA A 51 1.86 -18.53 -6.40
N TRP A 52 0.57 -18.47 -6.76
CA TRP A 52 -0.35 -17.41 -6.35
C TRP A 52 -0.42 -17.28 -4.84
N GLN A 53 -0.72 -18.38 -4.15
CA GLN A 53 -0.86 -18.40 -2.69
C GLN A 53 0.46 -18.06 -1.98
N ALA A 54 1.58 -18.64 -2.42
CA ALA A 54 2.89 -18.38 -1.85
C ALA A 54 3.30 -16.91 -1.97
N GLY A 55 3.05 -16.29 -3.13
CA GLY A 55 3.29 -14.87 -3.35
C GLY A 55 2.48 -13.99 -2.41
N HIS A 56 1.18 -14.26 -2.28
CA HIS A 56 0.28 -13.47 -1.45
C HIS A 56 0.54 -13.63 0.05
N VAL A 57 0.80 -14.85 0.53
CA VAL A 57 1.20 -15.11 1.92
C VAL A 57 2.50 -14.37 2.25
N SER A 58 3.48 -14.40 1.34
CA SER A 58 4.76 -13.72 1.52
C SER A 58 4.63 -12.20 1.61
N ALA A 59 3.72 -11.60 0.82
CA ALA A 59 3.48 -10.17 0.78
C ALA A 59 2.59 -9.63 1.91
N ALA A 60 1.75 -10.47 2.54
CA ALA A 60 0.76 -10.04 3.54
C ALA A 60 1.32 -9.21 4.72
N PRO A 61 2.50 -9.54 5.31
CA PRO A 61 3.09 -8.71 6.36
C PRO A 61 3.46 -7.31 5.85
N MET A 62 4.03 -7.25 4.63
CA MET A 62 4.45 -5.97 4.03
C MET A 62 3.23 -5.10 3.72
N LEU A 63 2.18 -5.69 3.14
CA LEU A 63 0.91 -4.98 2.89
C LEU A 63 0.28 -4.43 4.18
N THR A 64 0.47 -5.12 5.31
CA THR A 64 0.01 -4.65 6.62
C THR A 64 0.74 -3.39 7.04
N VAL A 65 2.07 -3.40 6.95
CA VAL A 65 2.89 -2.21 7.23
C VAL A 65 2.53 -1.07 6.26
N THR A 66 2.29 -1.38 4.99
CA THR A 66 1.93 -0.40 3.97
C THR A 66 0.64 0.35 4.32
N PHE A 67 -0.48 -0.35 4.58
CA PHE A 67 -1.74 0.35 4.85
C PHE A 67 -1.69 1.12 6.18
N LEU A 68 -1.00 0.60 7.20
CA LEU A 68 -0.82 1.31 8.46
C LEU A 68 0.00 2.59 8.27
N THR A 69 1.06 2.52 7.46
CA THR A 69 1.87 3.69 7.10
C THR A 69 1.01 4.73 6.39
N ALA A 70 0.18 4.31 5.43
CA ALA A 70 -0.74 5.19 4.71
C ALA A 70 -1.72 5.89 5.67
N TYR A 71 -2.33 5.17 6.62
CA TYR A 71 -3.22 5.77 7.62
C TYR A 71 -2.51 6.74 8.56
N VAL A 72 -1.33 6.37 9.07
CA VAL A 72 -0.56 7.22 9.98
C VAL A 72 -0.14 8.51 9.28
N THR A 73 0.47 8.42 8.10
CA THR A 73 0.85 9.62 7.33
C THR A 73 -0.38 10.42 6.92
N GLY A 74 -1.47 9.76 6.51
CA GLY A 74 -2.71 10.44 6.16
C GLY A 74 -3.26 11.25 7.34
N ALA A 75 -3.29 10.67 8.55
CA ALA A 75 -3.80 11.31 9.75
C ALA A 75 -2.94 12.50 10.15
N ILE A 76 -1.62 12.34 10.09
CA ILE A 76 -0.67 13.44 10.33
C ILE A 76 -0.88 14.56 9.31
N SER A 77 -1.08 14.24 8.03
CA SER A 77 -1.27 15.23 6.96
C SER A 77 -2.57 16.03 7.15
N LEU A 78 -3.66 15.35 7.55
CA LEU A 78 -4.93 16.00 7.90
C LEU A 78 -4.78 16.91 9.13
N ALA A 79 -4.09 16.43 10.17
CA ALA A 79 -3.87 17.20 11.39
C ALA A 79 -3.00 18.46 11.13
N LEU A 80 -1.94 18.33 10.33
CA LEU A 80 -1.12 19.46 9.90
C LEU A 80 -1.93 20.45 9.05
N GLY A 81 -2.70 19.96 8.08
CA GLY A 81 -3.60 20.79 7.27
C GLY A 81 -4.56 21.61 8.14
N LEU A 82 -5.22 20.97 9.11
CA LEU A 82 -6.10 21.64 10.06
C LEU A 82 -5.36 22.67 10.94
N ALA A 83 -4.24 22.28 11.56
CA ALA A 83 -3.50 23.14 12.48
C ALA A 83 -2.99 24.42 11.80
N PHE A 84 -2.44 24.32 10.58
CA PHE A 84 -1.94 25.46 9.84
C PHE A 84 -3.06 26.33 9.25
N THR A 85 -4.20 25.74 8.89
CA THR A 85 -5.40 26.50 8.50
C THR A 85 -5.90 27.37 9.67
N LEU A 86 -5.95 26.81 10.88
CA LEU A 86 -6.39 27.53 12.08
C LEU A 86 -5.40 28.60 12.56
N SER A 87 -4.11 28.43 12.25
CA SER A 87 -3.04 29.33 12.68
C SER A 87 -2.69 30.41 11.64
N ASP A 88 -3.39 30.45 10.50
CA ASP A 88 -3.13 31.34 9.35
C ASP A 88 -1.64 31.39 8.96
N THR A 89 -0.96 30.23 9.09
CA THR A 89 0.49 30.10 8.93
C THR A 89 0.79 29.18 7.76
N GLU A 90 1.54 29.69 6.79
CA GLU A 90 2.01 28.87 5.67
C GLU A 90 3.29 28.11 6.05
N ASN A 91 3.29 26.79 5.85
CA ASN A 91 4.45 25.96 6.15
C ASN A 91 4.65 24.84 5.13
N ALA A 92 5.87 24.71 4.62
CA ALA A 92 6.25 23.66 3.67
C ALA A 92 6.09 22.23 4.21
N THR A 93 6.06 22.06 5.54
CA THR A 93 5.78 20.79 6.20
C THR A 93 4.44 20.17 5.73
N VAL A 94 3.45 20.98 5.35
CA VAL A 94 2.13 20.52 4.83
C VAL A 94 2.26 19.71 3.54
N ILE A 95 3.33 19.90 2.76
CA ILE A 95 3.60 19.16 1.52
C ILE A 95 4.67 18.09 1.73
N ILE A 96 5.75 18.43 2.45
CA ILE A 96 6.91 17.55 2.60
C ILE A 96 6.53 16.25 3.33
N VAL A 97 5.78 16.35 4.43
CA VAL A 97 5.38 15.19 5.24
C VAL A 97 4.50 14.20 4.45
N PRO A 98 3.38 14.62 3.83
CA PRO A 98 2.60 13.70 3.01
C PRO A 98 3.36 13.14 1.82
N SER A 99 4.20 13.94 1.16
CA SER A 99 4.99 13.50 0.01
C SER A 99 5.97 12.40 0.42
N ALA A 100 6.68 12.58 1.54
CA ALA A 100 7.59 11.58 2.07
C ALA A 100 6.87 10.27 2.44
N GLY A 101 5.70 10.37 3.07
CA GLY A 101 4.92 9.18 3.40
C GLY A 101 4.32 8.49 2.18
N LEU A 102 3.94 9.23 1.14
CA LEU A 102 3.53 8.65 -0.15
C LEU A 102 4.68 7.85 -0.78
N VAL A 103 5.89 8.42 -0.83
CA VAL A 103 7.09 7.70 -1.30
C VAL A 103 7.34 6.44 -0.46
N GLY A 104 7.17 6.52 0.86
CA GLY A 104 7.25 5.37 1.76
C GLY A 104 6.25 4.27 1.40
N VAL A 105 4.97 4.63 1.21
CA VAL A 105 3.91 3.70 0.81
C VAL A 105 4.23 3.03 -0.54
N LEU A 106 4.66 3.80 -1.54
CA LEU A 106 5.04 3.27 -2.86
C LEU A 106 6.24 2.32 -2.77
N THR A 107 7.22 2.64 -1.94
CA THR A 107 8.39 1.79 -1.70
C THR A 107 7.95 0.46 -1.09
N LEU A 108 7.12 0.49 -0.04
CA LEU A 108 6.61 -0.72 0.62
C LEU A 108 5.75 -1.58 -0.33
N LEU A 109 4.91 -0.97 -1.16
CA LEU A 109 4.16 -1.70 -2.21
C LEU A 109 5.09 -2.38 -3.20
N THR A 110 6.14 -1.69 -3.64
CA THR A 110 7.14 -2.25 -4.56
C THR A 110 7.87 -3.42 -3.91
N THR A 111 8.29 -3.28 -2.65
CA THR A 111 8.93 -4.38 -1.91
C THR A 111 7.98 -5.57 -1.71
N ALA A 112 6.69 -5.32 -1.42
CA ALA A 112 5.68 -6.38 -1.32
C ALA A 112 5.55 -7.15 -2.65
N ALA A 113 5.52 -6.43 -3.77
CA ALA A 113 5.43 -7.04 -5.11
C ALA A 113 6.68 -7.87 -5.45
N ILE A 114 7.88 -7.37 -5.14
CA ILE A 114 9.14 -8.11 -5.32
C ILE A 114 9.14 -9.38 -4.49
N LYS A 115 8.76 -9.29 -3.21
CA LYS A 115 8.73 -10.43 -2.29
C LYS A 115 7.71 -11.49 -2.70
N ALA A 116 6.55 -11.07 -3.21
CA ALA A 116 5.56 -11.97 -3.79
C ALA A 116 6.12 -12.71 -5.01
N ASN A 117 6.78 -11.99 -5.92
CA ASN A 117 7.38 -12.57 -7.11
C ASN A 117 8.47 -13.60 -6.76
N SER A 118 9.38 -13.25 -5.85
CA SER A 118 10.44 -14.16 -5.41
C SER A 118 9.90 -15.44 -4.77
N ALA A 119 8.87 -15.33 -3.92
CA ALA A 119 8.23 -16.49 -3.30
C ALA A 119 7.53 -17.39 -4.34
N ALA A 120 6.84 -16.80 -5.31
CA ALA A 120 6.21 -17.54 -6.40
C ALA A 120 7.23 -18.27 -7.28
N CYS A 121 8.35 -17.62 -7.61
CA CYS A 121 9.46 -18.25 -8.32
C CYS A 121 10.02 -19.45 -7.55
N ALA A 122 10.21 -19.35 -6.23
CA ALA A 122 10.76 -20.43 -5.42
C ALA A 122 9.90 -21.72 -5.52
N VAL A 123 8.57 -21.57 -5.53
CA VAL A 123 7.64 -22.71 -5.69
C VAL A 123 7.72 -23.31 -7.11
N GLY A 124 7.78 -22.47 -8.15
CA GLY A 124 7.84 -22.94 -9.54
C GLY A 124 9.10 -23.73 -9.89
N HIS A 125 10.19 -23.59 -9.13
CA HIS A 125 11.40 -24.42 -9.29
C HIS A 125 11.28 -25.78 -8.60
N SER A 126 10.42 -25.92 -7.59
CA SER A 126 10.20 -27.20 -6.89
C SER A 126 9.25 -28.13 -7.64
N ASP A 127 8.43 -27.59 -8.55
CA ASP A 127 7.47 -28.36 -9.36
C ASP A 127 8.07 -28.85 -10.72
N ARG A 128 9.36 -28.57 -11.00
CA ARG A 128 10.09 -29.03 -12.21
C ARG A 128 11.03 -30.17 -11.88
#